data_AF-A0A9P8W152-F1
#
_entry.id   AF-A0A9P8W152-F1
#
_cell.length_a   1.000
_cell.length_b   1.000
_cell.length_c   1.000
_cell.angle_alpha   90.00
_cell.angle_beta   90.00
_cell.angle_gamma   90.00
#
_symmetry.space_group_name_H-M   'P 1'
#
loop_
_entity.id
_entity.type
_entity.pdbx_description
1 polymer ?
#
loop_
_entity_poly.entity_id
_entity_poly.type
_entity_poly.pdbx_seq_one_letter_code
_entity_poly.pdbx_strand_id
1 'polypeptide(L)'
;MGSPEKEQTANGSAATEPAPPSYTEATYQPSPSTSIPRQFPPTFNLYRISGWTSDKYSLGEHMNQPLYYCTWHSAFSSSPPLILHSGPDESFPPLATVEWQSFFRNFYVELPPLNPSSGAASAREEIEAVSAGFGRSYRFSIEVGPRNVREQFEWRHSHGDAVRHLNGQSSGWKLVRLAQGPPGAGTGSGNAATFVPGGYMTSDGHEVVAAWTMNSGSKVGKFHFTGTGLSGLLGERWAIMAVVTFCAFIQRIRRQGTSGQASINA
;
A
#
# COMPACT_ATOMS: atom_id res chain seq x y z
N MET A 1 16.41 25.73 -84.68
CA MET A 1 15.56 26.46 -83.72
C MET A 1 14.13 26.04 -84.01
N GLY A 2 13.38 25.39 -83.12
CA GLY A 2 13.75 24.80 -81.82
C GLY A 2 12.76 23.68 -81.44
N SER A 3 13.11 22.89 -80.42
CA SER A 3 12.18 22.03 -79.65
C SER A 3 11.14 22.90 -78.91
N PRO A 4 10.04 22.36 -78.30
CA PRO A 4 9.80 20.95 -77.92
C PRO A 4 8.36 20.46 -78.31
N GLU A 5 7.75 19.38 -77.81
CA GLU A 5 8.09 18.38 -76.78
C GLU A 5 7.43 17.01 -77.13
N LYS A 6 7.18 16.14 -76.15
CA LYS A 6 6.21 15.02 -76.17
C LYS A 6 5.02 15.35 -75.25
N GLU A 7 3.88 14.64 -75.37
CA GLU A 7 3.54 13.56 -74.43
C GLU A 7 2.30 12.76 -74.90
N GLN A 8 2.17 11.55 -74.38
CA GLN A 8 1.21 10.51 -74.73
C GLN A 8 0.23 10.35 -73.56
N THR A 9 -1.07 10.58 -73.79
CA THR A 9 -2.09 10.35 -72.75
C THR A 9 -2.87 9.06 -73.02
N ALA A 10 -2.76 8.13 -72.08
CA ALA A 10 -3.48 6.85 -72.08
C ALA A 10 -4.70 6.91 -71.15
N ASN A 11 -5.64 5.99 -71.37
CA ASN A 11 -6.89 5.84 -70.59
C ASN A 11 -6.67 5.72 -69.08
N GLY A 12 -7.59 6.32 -68.30
CA GLY A 12 -7.78 6.03 -66.89
C GLY A 12 -9.27 6.08 -66.54
N SER A 13 -9.89 4.92 -66.30
CA SER A 13 -11.28 4.85 -65.80
C SER A 13 -11.33 5.31 -64.35
N ALA A 14 -12.23 6.24 -64.02
CA ALA A 14 -12.46 6.64 -62.63
C ALA A 14 -13.13 5.52 -61.83
N ALA A 15 -12.42 4.96 -60.86
CA ALA A 15 -13.02 4.08 -59.85
C ALA A 15 -13.67 4.92 -58.75
N THR A 16 -14.92 4.65 -58.41
CA THR A 16 -15.61 5.30 -57.29
C THR A 16 -15.13 4.71 -55.96
N GLU A 17 -14.46 5.52 -55.15
CA GLU A 17 -14.04 5.15 -53.80
C GLU A 17 -15.26 5.08 -52.86
N PRO A 18 -15.48 3.99 -52.10
CA PRO A 18 -16.53 3.91 -51.11
C PRO A 18 -16.18 4.76 -49.88
N ALA A 19 -17.15 5.52 -49.37
CA ALA A 19 -16.96 6.39 -48.21
C ALA A 19 -16.47 5.62 -46.96
N PRO A 20 -15.60 6.22 -46.12
CA PRO A 20 -15.08 5.56 -44.93
C PRO A 20 -16.21 5.28 -43.91
N PRO A 21 -16.13 4.17 -43.15
CA PRO A 21 -17.14 3.85 -42.15
C PRO A 21 -17.14 4.90 -41.04
N SER A 22 -18.33 5.41 -40.69
CA SER A 22 -18.49 6.31 -39.54
C SER A 22 -18.17 5.56 -38.25
N TYR A 23 -17.03 5.89 -37.66
CA TYR A 23 -16.67 5.50 -36.30
C TYR A 23 -17.53 6.30 -35.32
N THR A 24 -18.60 5.71 -34.81
CA THR A 24 -19.20 6.15 -33.55
C THR A 24 -18.17 5.97 -32.45
N GLU A 25 -17.67 7.09 -31.93
CA GLU A 25 -16.78 7.14 -30.79
C GLU A 25 -17.50 6.55 -29.58
N ALA A 26 -17.16 5.32 -29.21
CA ALA A 26 -17.71 4.65 -28.04
C ALA A 26 -17.23 5.40 -26.81
N THR A 27 -18.07 6.28 -26.27
CA THR A 27 -17.82 6.94 -24.99
C THR A 27 -17.66 5.87 -23.92
N TYR A 28 -16.40 5.65 -23.53
CA TYR A 28 -16.04 4.69 -22.50
C TYR A 28 -16.52 5.22 -21.15
N GLN A 29 -17.81 5.03 -20.84
CA GLN A 29 -18.32 5.21 -19.49
C GLN A 29 -17.56 4.24 -18.60
N PRO A 30 -16.74 4.71 -17.64
CA PRO A 30 -16.19 3.81 -16.64
C PRO A 30 -17.38 3.21 -15.89
N SER A 31 -17.50 1.88 -15.92
CA SER A 31 -18.49 1.15 -15.15
C SER A 31 -18.48 1.65 -13.71
N PRO A 32 -19.64 1.87 -13.06
CA PRO A 32 -19.67 2.32 -11.67
C PRO A 32 -18.94 1.28 -10.82
N SER A 33 -17.74 1.63 -10.36
CA SER A 33 -16.98 0.78 -9.46
C SER A 33 -17.72 0.74 -8.15
N THR A 34 -18.26 -0.43 -7.81
CA THR A 34 -18.89 -0.67 -6.51
C THR A 34 -17.83 -0.45 -5.43
N SER A 35 -17.77 0.74 -4.86
CA SER A 35 -16.74 1.11 -3.90
C SER A 35 -16.96 0.32 -2.63
N ILE A 36 -16.14 -0.71 -2.42
CA ILE A 36 -16.15 -1.48 -1.18
C ILE A 36 -15.84 -0.50 -0.04
N PRO A 37 -16.73 -0.34 0.96
CA PRO A 37 -16.47 0.52 2.10
C PRO A 37 -15.19 0.07 2.81
N ARG A 38 -14.37 1.03 3.24
CA ARG A 38 -13.12 0.77 3.97
C ARG A 38 -13.09 1.55 5.26
N GLN A 39 -12.42 1.01 6.26
CA GLN A 39 -12.17 1.72 7.52
C GLN A 39 -11.13 2.85 7.34
N PHE A 40 -10.11 2.66 6.49
CA PHE A 40 -9.05 3.65 6.28
C PHE A 40 -9.28 4.49 5.00
N PRO A 41 -8.98 5.80 5.03
CA PRO A 41 -9.01 6.65 3.84
C PRO A 41 -7.90 6.27 2.84
N PRO A 42 -8.04 6.60 1.54
CA PRO A 42 -7.04 6.31 0.50
C PRO A 42 -5.62 6.77 0.82
N THR A 43 -5.50 7.94 1.46
CA THR A 43 -4.25 8.59 1.81
C THR A 43 -4.40 9.13 3.21
N PHE A 44 -3.40 9.00 4.06
CA PHE A 44 -3.40 9.64 5.37
C PHE A 44 -1.97 9.89 5.84
N ASN A 45 -1.83 10.60 6.95
CA ASN A 45 -0.56 10.89 7.56
C ASN A 45 -0.54 10.36 9.00
N LEU A 46 0.65 10.01 9.48
CA LEU A 46 0.92 9.78 10.89
C LEU A 46 1.43 11.10 11.49
N TYR A 47 0.73 11.62 12.49
CA TYR A 47 1.07 12.84 13.20
C TYR A 47 1.57 12.52 14.61
N ARG A 48 2.67 13.14 15.03
CA ARG A 48 3.12 13.11 16.43
C ARG A 48 2.27 14.09 17.24
N ILE A 49 1.73 13.62 18.36
CA ILE A 49 1.02 14.46 19.32
C ILE A 49 2.05 15.02 20.32
N SER A 50 2.07 16.34 20.48
CA SER A 50 3.03 17.03 21.36
C SER A 50 2.55 17.00 22.82
N GLY A 51 3.41 16.50 23.72
CA GLY A 51 3.19 16.49 25.17
C GLY A 51 4.48 16.12 25.91
N TRP A 52 4.50 16.27 27.23
CA TRP A 52 5.63 15.79 28.04
C TRP A 52 5.49 14.28 28.31
N THR A 53 6.58 13.55 28.04
CA THR A 53 6.81 12.09 28.17
C THR A 53 6.26 11.13 27.10
N SER A 54 5.41 11.56 26.15
CA SER A 54 4.66 10.61 25.31
C SER A 54 5.15 10.41 23.86
N ASP A 55 5.36 9.15 23.46
CA ASP A 55 5.33 8.70 22.05
C ASP A 55 3.88 8.35 21.64
N LYS A 56 3.03 9.38 21.58
CA LYS A 56 1.61 9.32 21.16
C LYS A 56 1.46 9.87 19.73
N TYR A 57 0.63 9.21 18.92
CA TYR A 57 0.43 9.54 17.51
C TYR A 57 -1.03 9.45 17.11
N SER A 58 -1.45 10.25 16.13
CA SER A 58 -2.74 10.11 15.45
C SER A 58 -2.56 9.82 13.96
N LEU A 59 -3.51 9.08 13.39
CA LEU A 59 -3.61 8.85 11.96
C LEU A 59 -4.85 9.58 11.43
N GLY A 60 -4.68 10.30 10.33
CA GLY A 60 -5.78 11.00 9.66
C GLY A 60 -5.32 11.72 8.39
N GLU A 61 -6.28 12.15 7.59
CA GLU A 61 -6.01 13.02 6.43
C GLU A 61 -5.45 14.37 6.89
N HIS A 62 -5.97 14.88 8.00
CA HIS A 62 -5.58 16.14 8.64
C HIS A 62 -5.31 15.96 10.14
N MET A 63 -4.41 16.77 10.70
CA MET A 63 -3.99 16.65 12.11
C MET A 63 -5.10 16.97 13.12
N ASN A 64 -6.04 17.83 12.73
CA ASN A 64 -7.20 18.25 13.52
C ASN A 64 -8.43 17.33 13.33
N GLN A 65 -8.33 16.30 12.49
CA GLN A 65 -9.36 15.30 12.25
C GLN A 65 -8.74 13.89 12.37
N PRO A 66 -8.29 13.50 13.58
CA PRO A 66 -7.78 12.16 13.81
C PRO A 66 -8.90 11.13 13.60
N LEU A 67 -8.58 10.03 12.92
CA LEU A 67 -9.46 8.88 12.71
C LEU A 67 -9.06 7.71 13.61
N TYR A 68 -7.75 7.48 13.73
CA TYR A 68 -7.17 6.43 14.57
C TYR A 68 -6.07 7.01 15.44
N TYR A 69 -5.74 6.28 16.49
CA TYR A 69 -4.74 6.67 17.46
C TYR A 69 -3.72 5.55 17.67
N CYS A 70 -2.45 5.91 17.87
CA CYS A 70 -1.37 4.95 17.99
C CYS A 70 -0.46 5.32 19.17
N THR A 71 -0.39 4.43 20.16
CA THR A 71 0.54 4.54 21.30
C THR A 71 1.78 3.70 21.04
N TRP A 72 2.96 4.26 21.35
CA TRP A 72 4.20 3.50 21.39
C TRP A 72 4.70 3.40 22.83
N HIS A 73 4.99 2.17 23.27
CA HIS A 73 5.42 1.86 24.62
C HIS A 73 6.90 1.48 24.64
N SER A 74 7.61 1.88 25.70
CA SER A 74 9.02 1.48 25.89
C SER A 74 9.13 -0.01 26.19
N ALA A 75 10.31 -0.61 25.97
CA ALA A 75 10.55 -2.03 26.26
C ALA A 75 10.50 -2.39 27.76
N PHE A 76 10.32 -1.40 28.64
CA PHE A 76 10.15 -1.58 30.09
C PHE A 76 8.68 -1.41 30.52
N SER A 77 7.76 -1.19 29.58
CA SER A 77 6.31 -1.15 29.83
C SER A 77 5.72 -2.56 29.83
N SER A 78 4.63 -2.74 30.57
CA SER A 78 3.78 -3.94 30.50
C SER A 78 2.83 -3.94 29.29
N SER A 79 2.77 -2.85 28.53
CA SER A 79 1.94 -2.72 27.32
C SER A 79 2.70 -3.14 26.05
N PRO A 80 2.02 -3.68 25.03
CA PRO A 80 2.62 -3.99 23.74
C PRO A 80 3.41 -2.79 23.16
N PRO A 81 4.60 -2.99 22.59
CA PRO A 81 5.44 -1.92 22.08
C PRO A 81 4.76 -0.93 21.14
N LEU A 82 3.73 -1.34 20.40
CA LEU A 82 2.84 -0.46 19.65
C LEU A 82 1.41 -1.00 19.71
N ILE A 83 0.45 -0.09 19.92
CA ILE A 83 -0.99 -0.34 19.83
C ILE A 83 -1.57 0.64 18.81
N LEU A 84 -2.44 0.16 17.92
CA LEU A 84 -3.32 0.96 17.08
C LEU A 84 -4.73 0.82 17.64
N HIS A 85 -5.37 1.93 17.99
CA HIS A 85 -6.74 2.00 18.51
C HIS A 85 -7.72 2.27 17.38
N SER A 86 -8.95 1.75 17.51
CA SER A 86 -10.04 1.85 16.53
C SER A 86 -10.70 3.23 16.42
N GLY A 87 -10.18 4.26 17.10
CA GLY A 87 -10.70 5.62 17.09
C GLY A 87 -9.65 6.66 17.47
N PRO A 88 -10.05 7.94 17.64
CA PRO A 88 -9.15 9.09 17.74
C PRO A 88 -8.34 9.22 19.04
N ASP A 89 -8.54 8.34 20.03
CA ASP A 89 -7.83 8.36 21.31
C ASP A 89 -7.75 6.97 21.99
N GLU A 90 -7.10 6.92 23.15
CA GLU A 90 -6.81 5.69 23.93
C GLU A 90 -8.04 5.02 24.55
N SER A 91 -9.20 5.68 24.60
CA SER A 91 -10.44 5.08 25.13
C SER A 91 -11.09 4.09 24.16
N PHE A 92 -10.73 4.15 22.88
CA PHE A 92 -11.21 3.23 21.87
C PHE A 92 -10.47 1.89 21.95
N PRO A 93 -11.16 0.75 21.72
CA PRO A 93 -10.53 -0.56 21.86
C PRO A 93 -9.38 -0.74 20.86
N PRO A 94 -8.32 -1.50 21.24
CA PRO A 94 -7.25 -1.88 20.33
C PRO A 94 -7.78 -2.54 19.06
N LEU A 95 -7.37 -2.00 17.91
CA LEU A 95 -7.61 -2.54 16.59
C LEU A 95 -6.49 -3.51 16.17
N ALA A 96 -5.24 -3.23 16.55
CA ALA A 96 -4.11 -4.12 16.37
C ALA A 96 -2.98 -3.80 17.36
N THR A 97 -2.14 -4.80 17.67
CA THR A 97 -0.94 -4.65 18.50
C THR A 97 0.30 -5.13 17.73
N VAL A 98 1.48 -4.68 18.13
CA VAL A 98 2.76 -5.14 17.59
C VAL A 98 3.73 -5.48 18.71
N GLU A 99 4.33 -6.66 18.60
CA GLU A 99 5.32 -7.19 19.53
C GLU A 99 6.64 -7.46 18.81
N TRP A 100 7.70 -6.73 19.20
CA TRP A 100 9.04 -6.97 18.67
C TRP A 100 9.63 -8.23 19.27
N GLN A 101 10.13 -9.14 18.42
CA GLN A 101 10.89 -10.28 18.90
C GLN A 101 12.28 -9.80 19.35
N SER A 102 12.66 -10.10 20.59
CA SER A 102 14.00 -9.75 21.11
C SER A 102 15.11 -10.33 20.24
N PHE A 103 16.19 -9.57 20.05
CA PHE A 103 17.37 -9.89 19.24
C PHE A 103 17.17 -10.04 17.71
N PHE A 104 15.97 -10.38 17.24
CA PHE A 104 15.68 -10.57 15.82
C PHE A 104 15.17 -9.31 15.12
N ARG A 105 15.10 -9.36 13.79
CA ARG A 105 14.49 -8.28 12.98
C ARG A 105 12.99 -8.50 12.76
N ASN A 106 12.48 -9.69 13.03
CA ASN A 106 11.08 -10.06 12.91
C ASN A 106 10.24 -9.42 14.04
N PHE A 107 8.93 -9.41 13.86
CA PHE A 107 7.96 -8.99 14.86
C PHE A 107 6.59 -9.59 14.57
N TYR A 108 5.77 -9.71 15.61
CA TYR A 108 4.40 -10.20 15.50
C TYR A 108 3.43 -9.04 15.46
N VAL A 109 2.33 -9.24 14.75
CA VAL A 109 1.16 -8.36 14.72
C VAL A 109 -0.04 -9.16 15.21
N GLU A 110 -0.73 -8.70 16.25
CA GLU A 110 -2.05 -9.24 16.58
C GLU A 110 -3.11 -8.43 15.86
N LEU A 111 -3.98 -9.14 15.14
CA LEU A 111 -5.06 -8.58 14.32
C LEU A 111 -6.41 -9.04 14.85
N PRO A 112 -7.50 -8.32 14.55
CA PRO A 112 -8.84 -8.78 14.87
C PRO A 112 -9.12 -10.16 14.23
N PRO A 113 -10.02 -10.96 14.81
CA PRO A 113 -10.47 -12.19 14.17
C PRO A 113 -11.04 -11.91 12.77
N LEU A 114 -10.86 -12.87 11.85
CA LEU A 114 -11.40 -12.81 10.48
C LEU A 114 -12.91 -12.56 10.44
N ASN A 115 -13.64 -13.10 11.42
CA ASN A 115 -15.06 -12.90 11.61
C ASN A 115 -15.30 -12.39 13.04
N PRO A 116 -15.41 -11.07 13.28
CA PRO A 116 -15.67 -10.51 14.61
C PRO A 116 -16.91 -11.09 15.29
N SER A 117 -17.95 -11.38 14.50
CA SER A 117 -19.20 -11.97 14.98
C SER A 117 -19.11 -13.44 15.40
N SER A 118 -18.02 -14.15 15.11
CA SER A 118 -17.89 -15.58 15.46
C SER A 118 -17.27 -15.83 16.84
N GLY A 119 -16.96 -14.77 17.60
CA GLY A 119 -16.30 -14.87 18.91
C GLY A 119 -14.90 -15.51 18.86
N ALA A 120 -14.28 -15.57 17.67
CA ALA A 120 -12.96 -16.15 17.50
C ALA A 120 -11.87 -15.27 18.14
N ALA A 121 -10.79 -15.88 18.58
CA ALA A 121 -9.64 -15.17 19.13
C ALA A 121 -8.95 -14.29 18.07
N SER A 122 -8.27 -13.24 18.53
CA SER A 122 -7.35 -12.44 17.72
C SER A 122 -6.31 -13.33 17.04
N ALA A 123 -5.96 -12.99 15.80
CA ALA A 123 -5.06 -13.79 14.98
C ALA A 123 -3.67 -13.12 14.93
N ARG A 124 -2.64 -13.86 15.35
CA ARG A 124 -1.24 -13.40 15.44
C ARG A 124 -0.48 -13.77 14.17
N GLU A 125 0.05 -12.77 13.49
CA GLU A 125 0.78 -12.91 12.22
C GLU A 125 2.24 -12.49 12.38
N GLU A 126 3.17 -13.19 11.73
CA GLU A 126 4.59 -12.83 11.73
C GLU A 126 4.96 -11.91 10.56
N ILE A 127 5.76 -10.89 10.84
CA ILE A 127 6.49 -10.11 9.87
C ILE A 127 7.94 -10.59 9.83
N GLU A 128 8.27 -11.38 8.82
CA GLU A 128 9.61 -11.88 8.58
C GLU A 128 10.50 -10.75 8.04
N ALA A 129 11.69 -10.54 8.59
CA ALA A 129 12.70 -9.69 7.97
C ALA A 129 13.48 -10.49 6.92
N VAL A 130 13.36 -10.11 5.65
CA VAL A 130 14.01 -10.80 4.54
C VAL A 130 15.28 -10.05 4.13
N SER A 131 16.41 -10.76 4.13
CA SER A 131 17.68 -10.28 3.56
C SER A 131 17.72 -10.56 2.06
N ALA A 132 17.19 -9.62 1.26
CA ALA A 132 17.16 -9.72 -0.20
C ALA A 132 18.17 -8.78 -0.86
N GLY A 133 19.36 -9.30 -1.17
CA GLY A 133 20.40 -8.58 -1.91
C GLY A 133 20.83 -7.26 -1.25
N PHE A 134 20.82 -6.17 -2.00
CA PHE A 134 21.31 -4.84 -1.58
C PHE A 134 20.34 -4.06 -0.66
N GLY A 135 19.26 -4.68 -0.16
CA GLY A 135 18.23 -3.98 0.61
C GLY A 135 17.63 -4.79 1.76
N ARG A 136 16.95 -4.09 2.67
CA ARG A 136 16.08 -4.69 3.68
C ARG A 136 14.66 -4.79 3.09
N SER A 137 14.06 -5.97 3.12
CA SER A 137 12.62 -6.13 2.92
C SER A 137 11.99 -6.86 4.10
N TYR A 138 10.66 -6.83 4.16
CA TYR A 138 9.87 -7.50 5.19
C TYR A 138 8.68 -8.17 4.55
N ARG A 139 8.36 -9.40 4.95
CA ARG A 139 7.32 -10.21 4.33
C ARG A 139 6.30 -10.67 5.35
N PHE A 140 5.05 -10.77 4.93
CA PHE A 140 3.98 -11.39 5.70
C PHE A 140 3.01 -12.14 4.80
N SER A 141 2.21 -13.03 5.40
CA SER A 141 1.09 -13.68 4.76
C SER A 141 -0.21 -13.28 5.44
N ILE A 142 -1.28 -13.05 4.68
CA ILE A 142 -2.60 -12.78 5.25
C ILE A 142 -3.71 -13.17 4.29
N GLU A 143 -4.86 -13.53 4.84
CA GLU A 143 -6.09 -13.84 4.11
C GLU A 143 -6.65 -12.59 3.41
N VAL A 144 -7.00 -12.74 2.13
CA VAL A 144 -7.58 -11.66 1.32
C VAL A 144 -8.78 -12.13 0.48
N GLY A 145 -9.61 -11.15 0.10
CA GLY A 145 -10.80 -11.36 -0.72
C GLY A 145 -11.92 -12.14 0.00
N PRO A 146 -13.08 -12.31 -0.65
CA PRO A 146 -14.27 -12.92 -0.03
C PRO A 146 -14.09 -14.41 0.31
N ARG A 147 -13.04 -15.06 -0.21
CA ARG A 147 -12.71 -16.47 0.08
C ARG A 147 -11.62 -16.64 1.14
N ASN A 148 -11.13 -15.55 1.75
CA ASN A 148 -10.06 -15.57 2.75
C ASN A 148 -8.83 -16.40 2.31
N VAL A 149 -8.40 -16.24 1.05
CA VAL A 149 -7.23 -16.97 0.55
C VAL A 149 -5.97 -16.28 1.09
N ARG A 150 -5.08 -17.05 1.69
CA ARG A 150 -3.84 -16.53 2.27
C ARG A 150 -2.83 -16.19 1.16
N GLU A 151 -2.54 -14.90 0.99
CA GLU A 151 -1.60 -14.36 0.01
C GLU A 151 -0.37 -13.74 0.70
N GLN A 152 0.76 -13.68 0.01
CA GLN A 152 2.00 -13.07 0.51
C GLN A 152 2.20 -11.64 0.02
N PHE A 153 2.71 -10.80 0.92
CA PHE A 153 3.02 -9.40 0.67
C PHE A 153 4.42 -9.05 1.17
N GLU A 154 5.11 -8.16 0.45
CA GLU A 154 6.48 -7.75 0.77
C GLU A 154 6.64 -6.22 0.78
N TRP A 155 7.02 -5.68 1.93
CA TRP A 155 7.50 -4.31 2.05
C TRP A 155 8.92 -4.20 1.52
N ARG A 156 9.09 -3.47 0.41
CA ARG A 156 10.40 -3.18 -0.21
C ARG A 156 10.75 -1.70 -0.08
N HIS A 157 11.99 -1.39 0.33
CA HIS A 157 12.50 -0.02 0.26
C HIS A 157 12.51 0.48 -1.19
N SER A 158 12.16 1.74 -1.42
CA SER A 158 12.05 2.28 -2.78
C SER A 158 12.29 3.78 -2.86
N HIS A 159 12.78 4.19 -4.03
CA HIS A 159 12.88 5.57 -4.50
C HIS A 159 11.95 5.83 -5.70
N GLY A 160 11.12 4.86 -6.09
CA GLY A 160 10.30 4.90 -7.30
C GLY A 160 9.03 5.75 -7.16
N ASP A 161 8.28 5.87 -8.25
CA ASP A 161 7.24 6.89 -8.37
C ASP A 161 6.05 6.69 -7.42
N ALA A 162 5.76 5.44 -7.05
CA ALA A 162 4.81 5.09 -5.98
C ALA A 162 5.14 5.76 -4.62
N VAL A 163 6.42 6.02 -4.36
CA VAL A 163 6.88 6.76 -3.17
C VAL A 163 6.97 8.25 -3.46
N ARG A 164 7.53 8.66 -4.62
CA ARG A 164 7.69 10.09 -4.97
C ARG A 164 6.37 10.85 -5.00
N HIS A 165 5.30 10.24 -5.51
CA HIS A 165 3.96 10.84 -5.55
C HIS A 165 3.44 11.29 -4.18
N LEU A 166 3.97 10.73 -3.09
CA LEU A 166 3.58 11.10 -1.74
C LEU A 166 4.07 12.50 -1.33
N ASN A 167 5.07 13.07 -1.99
CA ASN A 167 5.66 14.39 -1.67
C ASN A 167 6.15 14.46 -0.20
N GLY A 168 6.88 13.43 0.24
CA GLY A 168 7.62 13.40 1.50
C GLY A 168 9.13 13.34 1.24
N GLN A 169 9.84 12.43 1.90
CA GLN A 169 11.25 12.17 1.58
C GLN A 169 11.43 11.53 0.19
N SER A 170 12.63 11.65 -0.37
CA SER A 170 13.01 11.09 -1.67
C SER A 170 13.10 9.55 -1.69
N SER A 171 13.02 8.92 -0.52
CA SER A 171 12.91 7.48 -0.33
C SER A 171 11.74 7.12 0.59
N GLY A 172 11.44 5.82 0.66
CA GLY A 172 10.33 5.29 1.42
C GLY A 172 10.18 3.80 1.17
N TRP A 173 8.96 3.30 1.31
CA TRP A 173 8.65 1.88 1.20
C TRP A 173 7.40 1.66 0.36
N LYS A 174 7.38 0.55 -0.36
CA LYS A 174 6.22 0.08 -1.14
C LYS A 174 5.85 -1.33 -0.70
N LEU A 175 4.56 -1.59 -0.53
CA LEU A 175 4.01 -2.91 -0.25
C LEU A 175 3.69 -3.56 -1.59
N VAL A 176 4.31 -4.70 -1.84
CA VAL A 176 4.19 -5.47 -3.08
C VAL A 176 3.33 -6.70 -2.80
N ARG A 177 2.35 -6.97 -3.66
CA ARG A 177 1.54 -8.19 -3.64
C ARG A 177 2.25 -9.26 -4.47
N LEU A 178 2.61 -10.39 -3.86
CA LEU A 178 3.37 -11.45 -4.55
C LEU A 178 2.46 -12.45 -5.30
N ALA A 179 1.15 -12.41 -5.06
CA ALA A 179 0.18 -13.18 -5.83
C ALA A 179 -0.13 -12.52 -7.17
N GLN A 180 -0.32 -13.35 -8.20
CA GLN A 180 -0.73 -12.95 -9.54
C GLN A 180 -2.23 -13.24 -9.75
N GLY A 181 -2.92 -12.42 -10.56
CA GLY A 181 -4.35 -12.57 -10.81
C GLY A 181 -5.26 -11.91 -9.76
N PRO A 182 -6.58 -12.12 -9.82
CA PRO A 182 -7.55 -11.45 -8.94
C PRO A 182 -7.29 -11.73 -7.44
N PRO A 183 -7.55 -10.76 -6.54
CA PRO A 183 -7.58 -10.97 -5.10
C PRO A 183 -8.40 -12.19 -4.69
N GLY A 184 -7.77 -13.13 -3.97
CA GLY A 184 -8.45 -14.32 -3.49
C GLY A 184 -8.83 -15.32 -4.59
N ALA A 185 -8.16 -15.29 -5.76
CA ALA A 185 -8.40 -16.23 -6.87
C ALA A 185 -8.04 -17.69 -6.54
N GLY A 186 -7.09 -17.91 -5.63
CA GLY A 186 -6.50 -19.24 -5.39
C GLY A 186 -5.56 -19.66 -6.53
N THR A 187 -4.57 -20.49 -6.21
CA THR A 187 -3.64 -21.03 -7.21
C THR A 187 -4.38 -22.02 -8.13
N GLY A 188 -4.57 -21.66 -9.40
CA GLY A 188 -5.11 -22.57 -10.42
C GLY A 188 -6.45 -22.20 -11.06
N SER A 189 -6.94 -20.97 -10.92
CA SER A 189 -8.11 -20.49 -11.69
C SER A 189 -7.78 -20.40 -13.19
N GLY A 190 -7.93 -21.51 -13.92
CA GLY A 190 -7.54 -21.68 -15.33
C GLY A 190 -8.25 -20.80 -16.36
N ASN A 191 -9.19 -19.95 -15.94
CA ASN A 191 -9.63 -18.78 -16.71
C ASN A 191 -9.20 -17.52 -15.97
N ALA A 192 -7.95 -17.13 -16.17
CA ALA A 192 -7.50 -15.78 -15.87
C ALA A 192 -8.08 -14.84 -16.94
N ALA A 193 -9.33 -14.42 -16.77
CA ALA A 193 -9.77 -13.14 -17.31
C ALA A 193 -8.71 -12.12 -16.88
N THR A 194 -8.05 -11.46 -17.84
CA THR A 194 -6.77 -10.79 -17.61
C THR A 194 -6.92 -9.75 -16.52
N PHE A 195 -6.54 -10.12 -15.30
CA PHE A 195 -6.65 -9.25 -14.15
C PHE A 195 -5.56 -8.21 -14.28
N VAL A 196 -5.93 -7.04 -14.81
CA VAL A 196 -5.04 -5.88 -14.91
C VAL A 196 -5.06 -5.22 -13.53
N PRO A 197 -3.97 -5.32 -12.74
CA PRO A 197 -3.89 -4.65 -11.46
C PRO A 197 -3.76 -3.14 -11.69
N GLY A 198 -4.29 -2.34 -10.76
CA GLY A 198 -4.25 -0.88 -10.87
C GLY A 198 -2.92 -0.31 -10.40
N GLY A 199 -2.61 0.93 -10.79
CA GLY A 199 -1.50 1.69 -10.19
C GLY A 199 -0.11 1.24 -10.65
N TYR A 200 0.79 1.03 -9.70
CA TYR A 200 2.22 0.85 -9.99
C TYR A 200 2.63 -0.63 -10.01
N MET A 201 3.51 -0.98 -10.94
CA MET A 201 4.16 -2.29 -11.01
C MET A 201 5.60 -2.23 -10.52
N THR A 202 6.13 -3.37 -10.06
CA THR A 202 7.56 -3.58 -9.89
C THR A 202 8.21 -4.09 -11.19
N SER A 203 9.53 -3.99 -11.30
CA SER A 203 10.29 -4.51 -12.44
C SER A 203 10.23 -6.04 -12.57
N ASP A 204 9.94 -6.73 -11.48
CA ASP A 204 9.67 -8.17 -11.40
C ASP A 204 8.18 -8.53 -11.61
N GLY A 205 7.36 -7.60 -12.11
CA GLY A 205 5.99 -7.87 -12.55
C GLY A 205 4.95 -8.04 -11.44
N HIS A 206 5.23 -7.53 -10.23
CA HIS A 206 4.30 -7.59 -9.10
C HIS A 206 3.61 -6.25 -8.86
N GLU A 207 2.35 -6.31 -8.42
CA GLU A 207 1.55 -5.12 -8.11
C GLU A 207 2.06 -4.44 -6.83
N VAL A 208 2.16 -3.11 -6.85
CA VAL A 208 2.29 -2.29 -5.64
C VAL A 208 0.89 -1.95 -5.14
N VAL A 209 0.60 -2.27 -3.88
CA VAL A 209 -0.72 -2.15 -3.25
C VAL A 209 -0.79 -1.10 -2.15
N ALA A 210 0.36 -0.65 -1.66
CA ALA A 210 0.47 0.54 -0.82
C ALA A 210 1.87 1.14 -0.92
N ALA A 211 2.03 2.40 -0.52
CA ALA A 211 3.32 3.05 -0.36
C ALA A 211 3.30 4.02 0.82
N TRP A 212 4.47 4.25 1.42
CA TRP A 212 4.64 5.30 2.42
C TRP A 212 6.04 5.92 2.37
N THR A 213 6.15 7.13 2.87
CA THR A 213 7.41 7.87 3.06
C THR A 213 7.42 8.58 4.41
N MET A 214 8.61 8.85 4.95
CA MET A 214 8.75 9.72 6.11
C MET A 214 8.50 11.18 5.72
N ASN A 215 8.17 12.00 6.71
CA ASN A 215 7.99 13.44 6.55
C ASN A 215 8.58 14.17 7.79
N SER A 216 8.65 15.50 7.76
CA SER A 216 9.30 16.31 8.79
C SER A 216 8.31 17.06 9.70
N GLY A 217 8.78 17.46 10.88
CA GLY A 217 7.99 18.18 11.87
C GLY A 217 6.98 17.28 12.60
N SER A 218 5.75 17.77 12.78
CA SER A 218 4.67 17.02 13.43
C SER A 218 4.12 15.89 12.55
N LYS A 219 4.15 16.04 11.23
CA LYS A 219 3.82 14.99 10.26
C LYS A 219 5.04 14.08 10.13
N VAL A 220 4.99 12.88 10.71
CA VAL A 220 6.17 11.98 10.75
C VAL A 220 6.21 10.98 9.58
N GLY A 221 5.09 10.76 8.90
CA GLY A 221 5.03 9.97 7.67
C GLY A 221 3.69 10.14 6.95
N LYS A 222 3.66 9.74 5.68
CA LYS A 222 2.47 9.73 4.83
C LYS A 222 2.34 8.38 4.16
N PHE A 223 1.13 7.83 4.17
CA PHE A 223 0.77 6.52 3.61
C PHE A 223 -0.30 6.70 2.53
N HIS A 224 -0.29 5.81 1.52
CA HIS A 224 -1.27 5.77 0.45
C HIS A 224 -1.53 4.32 0.02
N PHE A 225 -2.80 3.95 -0.12
CA PHE A 225 -3.21 2.73 -0.79
C PHE A 225 -3.19 2.94 -2.31
N THR A 226 -2.73 1.95 -3.07
CA THR A 226 -2.72 1.97 -4.54
C THR A 226 -3.12 0.58 -5.07
N GLY A 227 -3.37 0.45 -6.38
CA GLY A 227 -3.82 -0.80 -7.00
C GLY A 227 -5.00 -1.47 -6.29
N THR A 228 -4.93 -2.78 -6.06
CA THR A 228 -5.92 -3.57 -5.31
C THR A 228 -6.07 -3.17 -3.84
N GLY A 229 -5.03 -2.57 -3.23
CA GLY A 229 -5.18 -1.93 -1.92
C GLY A 229 -6.15 -0.74 -1.97
N LEU A 230 -6.18 -0.02 -3.10
CA LEU A 230 -7.09 1.10 -3.32
C LEU A 230 -8.49 0.69 -3.80
N SER A 231 -8.77 -0.59 -4.08
CA SER A 231 -10.13 -1.06 -4.39
C SER A 231 -10.89 -1.65 -3.20
N GLY A 232 -10.20 -1.98 -2.10
CA GLY A 232 -10.79 -2.69 -0.95
C GLY A 232 -10.93 -4.21 -1.17
N LEU A 233 -10.58 -4.73 -2.36
CA LEU A 233 -10.68 -6.17 -2.68
C LEU A 233 -9.78 -7.06 -1.82
N LEU A 234 -8.73 -6.51 -1.21
CA LEU A 234 -7.85 -7.24 -0.29
C LEU A 234 -8.46 -7.42 1.11
N GLY A 235 -9.51 -6.66 1.46
CA GLY A 235 -10.26 -6.77 2.71
C GLY A 235 -9.69 -5.98 3.89
N GLU A 236 -10.53 -5.79 4.91
CA GLU A 236 -10.24 -4.91 6.04
C GLU A 236 -9.08 -5.40 6.92
N ARG A 237 -8.97 -6.72 7.16
CA ARG A 237 -7.87 -7.27 7.99
C ARG A 237 -6.50 -7.09 7.32
N TRP A 238 -6.44 -7.16 5.99
CA TRP A 238 -5.26 -6.78 5.21
C TRP A 238 -4.95 -5.28 5.34
N ALA A 239 -5.97 -4.42 5.30
CA ALA A 239 -5.76 -2.98 5.44
C ALA A 239 -5.17 -2.65 6.83
N ILE A 240 -5.70 -3.23 7.91
CA ILE A 240 -5.14 -3.08 9.27
C ILE A 240 -3.67 -3.51 9.31
N MET A 241 -3.35 -4.68 8.73
CA MET A 241 -1.99 -5.21 8.65
C MET A 241 -1.03 -4.24 7.92
N ALA A 242 -1.46 -3.66 6.80
CA ALA A 242 -0.66 -2.69 6.05
C ALA A 242 -0.43 -1.37 6.85
N VAL A 243 -1.46 -0.88 7.55
CA VAL A 243 -1.35 0.37 8.34
C VAL A 243 -0.53 0.18 9.62
N VAL A 244 -0.72 -0.92 10.35
CA VAL A 244 0.01 -1.15 11.61
C VAL A 244 1.49 -1.47 11.37
N THR A 245 1.82 -2.19 10.29
CA THR A 245 3.23 -2.42 9.90
C THR A 245 3.93 -1.14 9.43
N PHE A 246 3.22 -0.22 8.77
CA PHE A 246 3.70 1.15 8.50
C PHE A 246 4.06 1.89 9.80
N CYS A 247 3.16 1.91 10.79
CA CYS A 247 3.44 2.55 12.08
C CYS A 247 4.63 1.90 12.81
N ALA A 248 4.74 0.56 12.78
CA ALA A 248 5.85 -0.19 13.35
C ALA A 248 7.20 0.16 12.69
N PHE A 249 7.24 0.37 11.38
CA PHE A 249 8.46 0.80 10.70
C PHE A 249 8.90 2.21 11.06
N ILE A 250 7.98 3.18 11.16
CA ILE A 250 8.34 4.53 11.63
C ILE A 250 8.87 4.45 13.07
N GLN A 251 8.21 3.69 13.96
CA GLN A 251 8.71 3.45 15.32
C GLN A 251 10.14 2.90 15.30
N ARG A 252 10.40 1.86 14.49
CA ARG A 252 11.71 1.20 14.41
C ARG A 252 12.80 2.12 13.88
N ILE A 253 12.52 2.90 12.83
CA ILE A 253 13.50 3.84 12.26
C ILE A 253 13.85 4.93 13.27
N ARG A 254 12.85 5.48 13.98
CA ARG A 254 13.07 6.52 15.01
C ARG A 254 13.91 5.98 16.17
N ARG A 255 13.61 4.77 16.67
CA ARG A 255 14.43 4.09 17.69
C ARG A 255 15.88 3.91 17.23
N GLN A 256 16.11 3.47 15.99
CA GLN A 256 17.46 3.30 15.43
C GLN A 256 18.22 4.64 15.31
N GLY A 257 17.54 5.74 14.95
CA GLY A 257 18.14 7.07 14.93
C GLY A 257 18.56 7.58 16.32
N THR A 258 17.69 7.44 17.33
CA THR A 258 17.98 7.89 18.70
C THR A 258 19.10 7.10 19.35
N SER A 259 19.15 5.76 19.17
CA SER A 259 20.24 4.94 19.69
C SER A 259 21.61 5.32 19.09
N GLY A 260 21.65 5.71 17.81
CA GLY A 260 22.89 6.16 17.16
C GLY A 260 23.45 7.48 17.68
N GLN A 261 22.62 8.35 18.25
CA GLN A 261 23.06 9.61 18.89
C GLN A 261 23.53 9.43 20.34
N ALA A 262 23.01 8.41 21.06
CA ALA A 262 23.48 8.10 22.40
C ALA A 262 24.93 7.57 22.42
N SER A 263 25.33 6.83 21.38
CA SER A 263 26.68 6.23 21.25
C SER A 263 27.79 7.18 20.78
N ILE A 264 27.50 8.47 20.58
CA ILE A 264 28.49 9.49 20.13
C ILE A 264 28.81 10.49 21.27
N ASN A 265 28.03 10.46 22.36
CA ASN A 265 28.15 11.36 23.51
C ASN A 265 28.56 10.63 24.80
N ALA A 266 29.27 9.50 24.67
CA ALA A 266 29.76 8.65 25.76
C ALA A 266 31.25 8.34 25.54
#